data_AF-X1KDN3-F1
#
_entry.id   AF-X1KDN3-F1
#
_cell.length_a   1.000
_cell.length_b   1.000
_cell.length_c   1.000
_cell.angle_alpha   90.00
_cell.angle_beta   90.00
_cell.angle_gamma   90.00
#
_symmetry.space_group_name_H-M   'P 1'
#
loop_
_entity.id
_entity.type
_entity.pdbx_description
1 polymer ?
#
loop_
_entity_poly.entity_id
_entity_poly.type
_entity_poly.pdbx_seq_one_letter_code
_entity_poly.pdbx_strand_id
1 'polypeptide(L)'
;MKKKILWLMLSFLLVAALVLASCAPAVPGEQEEEEEEEEEEEEEEEEVGLQYGGALTIWQRGGFGDPPSPDIGDGFFEQIYWLGFIQETPLIGDLETYGPRGTDEFAFQLTSYIPDRFLKGHLLESWDVSFDKVVWHVRPGIYWA
;
A
#
# COMPACT_ATOMS: atom_id res chain seq x y z
N MET A 1 50.59 4.88 17.25
CA MET A 1 49.87 3.90 18.11
C MET A 1 49.13 4.55 19.29
N LYS A 2 49.64 5.63 19.91
CA LYS A 2 49.01 6.29 21.07
C LYS A 2 47.58 6.83 20.84
N LYS A 3 47.24 7.29 19.63
CA LYS A 3 45.89 7.80 19.29
C LYS A 3 44.80 6.72 19.25
N LYS A 4 45.16 5.46 18.93
CA LYS A 4 44.20 4.34 18.88
C LYS A 4 43.79 3.88 20.28
N ILE A 5 44.72 3.95 21.23
CA ILE A 5 44.48 3.62 22.64
C ILE A 5 43.55 4.65 23.28
N LEU A 6 43.70 5.94 22.96
CA LEU A 6 42.81 7.00 23.45
C LEU A 6 41.36 6.81 22.98
N TRP A 7 41.18 6.43 21.71
CA TRP A 7 39.84 6.19 21.13
C TRP A 7 39.14 4.98 21.74
N LEU A 8 39.88 3.89 22.00
CA LEU A 8 39.33 2.70 22.67
C LEU A 8 38.90 2.99 24.12
N MET A 9 39.64 3.82 24.84
CA MET A 9 39.27 4.23 26.20
C MET A 9 38.01 5.11 26.21
N LEU A 10 37.85 6.01 25.23
CA LEU A 10 36.68 6.87 25.13
C LEU A 10 35.41 6.07 24.80
N SER A 11 35.50 5.09 23.89
CA SER A 11 34.37 4.21 23.57
C SER A 11 33.98 3.35 24.76
N PHE A 12 34.97 2.85 25.52
CA PHE A 12 34.72 2.05 26.71
C PHE A 12 34.04 2.87 27.82
N LEU A 13 34.42 4.14 27.96
CA LEU A 13 33.86 5.04 28.98
C LEU A 13 32.40 5.43 28.66
N LEU A 14 32.07 5.64 27.39
CA LEU A 14 30.69 5.89 26.97
C LEU A 14 29.78 4.68 27.22
N VAL A 15 30.25 3.47 26.89
CA VAL A 15 29.48 2.24 27.12
C VAL A 15 29.27 2.01 28.63
N ALA A 16 30.31 2.23 29.45
CA ALA A 16 30.19 2.09 30.89
C ALA A 16 29.21 3.09 31.51
N ALA A 17 29.17 4.33 31.00
CA ALA A 17 28.20 5.33 31.45
C ALA A 17 26.75 4.94 31.13
N LEU A 18 26.51 4.38 29.93
CA LEU A 18 25.19 3.91 29.53
C LEU A 18 24.69 2.75 30.40
N VAL A 19 25.59 1.82 30.73
CA VAL A 19 25.28 0.67 31.60
C VAL A 19 24.99 1.14 33.03
N LEU A 20 25.71 2.14 33.54
CA LEU A 20 25.43 2.69 34.87
C LEU A 20 24.09 3.44 34.93
N ALA A 21 23.71 4.15 33.87
CA ALA A 21 22.39 4.78 33.77
C ALA A 21 21.26 3.74 33.73
N SER A 22 21.47 2.62 33.02
CA SER A 22 20.51 1.52 32.91
C SER A 22 20.32 0.72 34.21
N CYS A 23 21.26 0.77 35.16
CA CYS A 23 21.19 0.01 36.42
C CYS A 23 20.75 0.86 37.62
N ALA A 24 20.32 2.11 37.41
CA ALA A 24 19.69 2.88 38.47
C ALA A 24 18.33 2.23 38.83
N PRO A 25 18.06 1.95 40.12
CA PRO A 25 16.76 1.42 40.53
C PRO A 25 15.67 2.45 40.20
N ALA A 26 14.68 2.01 39.43
CA ALA A 26 13.53 2.81 39.03
C ALA A 26 12.79 3.32 40.28
N VAL A 27 12.46 4.61 40.29
CA VAL A 27 11.63 5.23 41.32
C VAL A 27 10.18 4.82 41.00
N PRO A 28 9.49 4.08 41.88
CA PRO A 28 8.23 3.40 41.58
C PRO A 28 7.01 4.34 41.58
N GLY A 29 7.15 5.56 41.07
CA GLY A 29 6.08 6.57 41.07
C GLY A 29 5.99 7.38 39.78
N GLU A 30 7.10 7.60 39.07
CA GLU A 30 7.08 8.29 37.77
C GLU A 30 6.71 7.34 36.62
N GLN A 31 6.94 6.03 36.79
CA GLN A 31 6.74 5.04 35.74
C GLN A 31 5.27 4.60 35.57
N GLU A 32 4.46 4.66 36.65
CA GLU A 32 3.02 4.36 36.57
C GLU A 32 2.23 5.54 35.96
N GLU A 33 2.65 6.79 36.22
CA GLU A 33 2.02 7.98 35.59
C GLU A 33 2.38 8.10 34.09
N GLU A 34 3.63 7.76 33.69
CA GLU A 34 4.00 7.70 32.26
C GLU A 34 3.28 6.56 31.50
N GLU A 35 3.07 5.40 32.13
CA GLU A 35 2.33 4.29 31.50
C GLU A 35 0.83 4.59 31.36
N GLU A 36 0.19 5.26 32.34
CA GLU A 36 -1.22 5.69 32.22
C GLU A 36 -1.40 6.81 31.18
N GLU A 37 -0.47 7.78 31.06
CA GLU A 37 -0.52 8.81 30.00
C GLU A 37 -0.26 8.21 28.60
N GLU A 38 0.64 7.23 28.45
CA GLU A 38 0.85 6.53 27.17
C GLU A 38 -0.38 5.68 26.77
N GLU A 39 -1.05 5.00 27.71
CA GLU A 39 -2.28 4.24 27.42
C GLU A 39 -3.46 5.17 27.03
N GLU A 40 -3.61 6.33 27.68
CA GLU A 40 -4.63 7.32 27.30
C GLU A 40 -4.35 7.98 25.93
N GLU A 41 -3.09 8.25 25.58
CA GLU A 41 -2.72 8.73 24.22
C GLU A 41 -2.94 7.64 23.15
N GLU A 42 -2.64 6.37 23.43
CA GLU A 42 -2.94 5.26 22.49
C GLU A 42 -4.46 5.06 22.29
N GLU A 43 -5.28 5.18 23.34
CA GLU A 43 -6.75 5.09 23.23
C GLU A 43 -7.37 6.29 22.47
N GLU A 44 -6.84 7.52 22.64
CA GLU A 44 -7.30 8.69 21.87
C GLU A 44 -6.87 8.65 20.39
N GLU A 45 -5.72 8.05 20.05
CA GLU A 45 -5.34 7.79 18.66
C GLU A 45 -6.22 6.71 17.99
N GLU A 46 -6.82 5.80 18.76
CA GLU A 46 -7.61 4.69 18.24
C GLU A 46 -9.06 5.07 17.82
N GLU A 47 -9.60 6.22 18.26
CA GLU A 47 -10.96 6.70 17.93
C GLU A 47 -11.04 7.70 16.75
N VAL A 48 -10.03 7.77 15.87
CA VAL A 48 -10.18 8.51 14.61
C VAL A 48 -11.11 7.73 13.66
N GLY A 49 -12.41 7.92 13.81
CA GLY A 49 -13.42 7.35 12.91
C GLY A 49 -13.04 7.59 11.46
N LEU A 50 -13.05 6.52 10.64
CA LEU A 50 -12.61 6.57 9.24
C LEU A 50 -13.32 7.70 8.50
N GLN A 51 -12.57 8.71 8.06
CA GLN A 51 -13.12 9.79 7.25
C GLN A 51 -13.43 9.25 5.85
N TYR A 52 -14.73 9.10 5.54
CA TYR A 52 -15.19 8.73 4.19
C TYR A 52 -15.35 9.97 3.31
N GLY A 53 -14.82 9.90 2.08
CA GLY A 53 -14.93 10.96 1.08
C GLY A 53 -13.74 11.93 1.05
N GLY A 54 -13.79 12.90 0.14
CA GLY A 54 -12.71 13.87 -0.10
C GLY A 54 -12.50 14.14 -1.59
N ALA A 55 -11.50 14.97 -1.89
CA ALA A 55 -11.04 15.22 -3.26
C ALA A 55 -9.65 14.61 -3.47
N LEU A 56 -9.53 13.69 -4.43
CA LEU A 56 -8.26 13.12 -4.84
C LEU A 56 -7.72 13.87 -6.06
N THR A 57 -6.56 14.51 -5.92
CA THR A 57 -5.86 15.17 -7.03
C THR A 57 -4.65 14.32 -7.42
N ILE A 58 -4.70 13.72 -8.60
CA ILE A 58 -3.64 12.83 -9.10
C ILE A 58 -2.81 13.58 -10.13
N TRP A 59 -1.50 13.62 -9.92
CA TRP A 59 -0.56 14.01 -10.96
C TRP A 59 -0.03 12.76 -11.65
N GLN A 60 -0.27 12.65 -12.96
CA GLN A 60 0.10 11.47 -13.72
C GLN A 60 1.25 11.77 -14.68
N ARG A 61 2.25 10.88 -14.70
CA ARG A 61 3.32 10.90 -15.71
C ARG A 61 2.71 10.63 -17.09
N GLY A 62 2.69 11.65 -17.94
CA GLY A 62 2.00 11.63 -19.24
C GLY A 62 0.81 12.60 -19.34
N GLY A 63 0.36 13.19 -18.22
CA GLY A 63 -0.70 14.20 -18.17
C GLY A 63 -0.25 15.59 -18.67
N PHE A 64 0.50 15.66 -19.76
CA PHE A 64 0.93 16.93 -20.35
C PHE A 64 -0.17 17.64 -21.14
N GLY A 65 -1.39 17.11 -21.18
CA GLY A 65 -2.53 17.70 -21.88
C GLY A 65 -3.88 17.25 -21.31
N ASP A 66 -4.93 17.93 -21.78
CA ASP A 66 -6.32 17.55 -21.49
C ASP A 66 -6.60 16.11 -21.94
N PRO A 67 -7.47 15.36 -21.23
CA PRO A 67 -7.87 14.03 -21.68
C PRO A 67 -8.49 14.14 -23.08
N PRO A 68 -8.05 13.33 -24.05
CA PRO A 68 -8.41 13.56 -25.45
C PRO A 68 -9.87 13.23 -25.76
N SER A 69 -10.39 12.12 -25.22
CA SER A 69 -11.78 11.68 -25.39
C SER A 69 -12.10 10.53 -24.42
N PRO A 70 -13.33 10.45 -23.86
CA PRO A 70 -13.80 9.33 -23.04
C PRO A 70 -14.09 8.04 -23.83
N ASP A 71 -14.15 8.11 -25.17
CA ASP A 71 -14.47 6.94 -25.99
C ASP A 71 -13.25 6.02 -26.10
N ILE A 72 -13.37 4.82 -25.53
CA ILE A 72 -12.32 3.79 -25.59
C ILE A 72 -12.06 3.31 -27.03
N GLY A 73 -13.04 3.50 -27.93
CA GLY A 73 -12.93 3.18 -29.35
C GLY A 73 -11.95 4.07 -30.11
N ASP A 74 -11.59 5.24 -29.57
CA ASP A 74 -10.59 6.13 -30.17
C ASP A 74 -9.16 5.56 -30.08
N GLY A 75 -8.93 4.57 -29.21
CA GLY A 75 -7.73 3.73 -29.21
C GLY A 75 -6.43 4.44 -28.83
N PHE A 76 -6.50 5.57 -28.13
CA PHE A 76 -5.32 6.30 -27.67
C PHE A 76 -4.86 5.73 -26.33
N PHE A 77 -3.62 5.24 -26.24
CA PHE A 77 -3.18 4.52 -25.04
C PHE A 77 -3.15 5.41 -23.81
N GLU A 78 -2.97 6.72 -23.95
CA GLU A 78 -2.98 7.64 -22.81
C GLU A 78 -4.38 7.81 -22.21
N GLN A 79 -5.44 7.47 -22.96
CA GLN A 79 -6.80 7.44 -22.42
C GLN A 79 -6.94 6.41 -21.31
N ILE A 80 -6.27 5.26 -21.42
CA ILE A 80 -6.45 4.14 -20.49
C ILE A 80 -6.07 4.51 -19.05
N TYR A 81 -5.20 5.50 -18.87
CA TYR A 81 -4.73 5.88 -17.55
C TYR A 81 -5.77 6.62 -16.71
N TRP A 82 -6.58 7.48 -17.33
CA TRP A 82 -7.62 8.21 -16.63
C TRP A 82 -8.97 7.50 -16.73
N LEU A 83 -9.19 6.72 -17.81
CA LEU A 83 -10.39 5.89 -17.95
C LEU A 83 -10.49 4.85 -16.84
N GLY A 84 -9.38 4.34 -16.30
CA GLY A 84 -9.39 3.39 -15.19
C GLY A 84 -10.06 3.89 -13.90
N PHE A 85 -10.38 5.18 -13.79
CA PHE A 85 -11.17 5.73 -12.66
C PHE A 85 -12.67 5.76 -12.90
N ILE A 86 -13.12 5.64 -14.15
CA ILE A 86 -14.54 5.77 -14.54
C ILE A 86 -15.05 4.59 -15.37
N GLN A 87 -14.17 3.72 -15.83
CA GLN A 87 -14.46 2.53 -16.60
C GLN A 87 -13.75 1.34 -15.99
N GLU A 88 -14.47 0.22 -15.93
CA GLU A 88 -13.96 -1.03 -15.38
C GLU A 88 -13.54 -1.98 -16.49
N THR A 89 -12.60 -2.88 -16.17
CA THR A 89 -12.11 -3.91 -17.09
C THR A 89 -12.76 -5.27 -16.83
N PRO A 90 -12.78 -6.19 -17.81
CA PRO A 90 -13.27 -7.55 -17.59
C PRO A 90 -12.52 -8.30 -16.48
N LEU A 91 -11.20 -8.13 -16.43
CA LEU A 91 -10.27 -8.78 -15.51
C LEU A 91 -9.40 -7.73 -14.82
N ILE A 92 -8.94 -8.02 -13.61
CA ILE A 92 -8.02 -7.18 -12.83
C ILE A 92 -6.93 -8.04 -12.18
N GLY A 93 -5.79 -7.43 -11.84
CA GLY A 93 -4.78 -8.08 -11.03
C GLY A 93 -5.33 -8.50 -9.66
N ASP A 94 -5.07 -9.73 -9.27
CA ASP A 94 -5.48 -10.24 -7.95
C ASP A 94 -4.45 -9.88 -6.88
N LEU A 95 -4.47 -8.59 -6.51
CA LEU A 95 -3.58 -8.01 -5.50
C LEU A 95 -3.82 -8.59 -4.10
N GLU A 96 -5.05 -9.01 -3.81
CA GLU A 96 -5.42 -9.58 -2.51
C GLU A 96 -4.76 -10.93 -2.30
N THR A 97 -4.80 -11.80 -3.30
CA THR A 97 -4.20 -13.14 -3.21
C THR A 97 -2.70 -13.12 -3.44
N TYR A 98 -2.20 -12.42 -4.47
CA TYR A 98 -0.80 -12.54 -4.92
C TYR A 98 0.06 -11.30 -4.66
N GLY A 99 -0.52 -10.22 -4.13
CA GLY A 99 0.21 -9.01 -3.79
C GLY A 99 0.84 -9.06 -2.41
N PRO A 100 1.41 -7.93 -1.94
CA PRO A 100 2.14 -7.86 -0.66
C PRO A 100 1.32 -8.21 0.59
N ARG A 101 -0.02 -8.16 0.49
CA ARG A 101 -0.95 -8.56 1.58
C ARG A 101 -1.37 -10.03 1.51
N GLY A 102 -1.06 -10.71 0.41
CA GLY A 102 -1.40 -12.11 0.16
C GLY A 102 -0.14 -12.98 0.20
N THR A 103 0.13 -13.72 -0.88
CA THR A 103 1.29 -14.61 -1.03
C THR A 103 2.58 -13.91 -1.47
N ASP A 104 2.49 -12.64 -1.89
CA ASP A 104 3.61 -11.84 -2.41
C ASP A 104 4.38 -12.50 -3.58
N GLU A 105 3.70 -13.36 -4.36
CA GLU A 105 4.29 -14.05 -5.51
C GLU A 105 4.49 -13.16 -6.73
N PHE A 106 3.76 -12.04 -6.80
CA PHE A 106 3.82 -11.13 -7.93
C PHE A 106 3.93 -9.67 -7.49
N ALA A 107 5.04 -9.03 -7.88
CA ALA A 107 5.26 -7.61 -7.66
C ALA A 107 4.43 -6.79 -8.68
N PHE A 108 3.17 -6.52 -8.35
CA PHE A 108 2.30 -5.66 -9.16
C PHE A 108 2.91 -4.27 -9.32
N GLN A 109 2.93 -3.77 -10.56
CA GLN A 109 3.34 -2.40 -10.89
C GLN A 109 2.22 -1.68 -11.62
N LEU A 110 2.17 -0.35 -11.46
CA LEU A 110 1.15 0.52 -12.06
C LEU A 110 1.04 0.36 -13.58
N THR A 111 2.16 0.14 -14.26
CA THR A 111 2.24 0.02 -15.72
C THR A 111 3.03 -1.22 -16.11
N SER A 112 2.42 -2.38 -15.96
CA SER A 112 3.07 -3.65 -16.31
C SER A 112 2.07 -4.66 -16.85
N TYR A 113 2.57 -5.57 -17.67
CA TYR A 113 1.82 -6.76 -18.06
C TYR A 113 1.61 -7.67 -16.85
N ILE A 114 0.37 -8.10 -16.63
CA ILE A 114 0.01 -9.04 -15.57
C ILE A 114 -0.22 -10.41 -16.21
N PRO A 115 0.59 -11.43 -15.87
CA PRO A 115 0.36 -12.79 -16.34
C PRO A 115 -1.01 -13.34 -15.92
N ASP A 116 -1.65 -14.13 -16.79
CA ASP A 116 -3.02 -14.65 -16.61
C ASP A 116 -3.27 -15.34 -15.26
N ARG A 117 -2.27 -16.04 -14.71
CA ARG A 117 -2.37 -16.73 -13.41
C ARG A 117 -2.58 -15.77 -12.22
N PHE A 118 -2.26 -14.49 -12.40
CA PHE A 118 -2.38 -13.44 -11.41
C PHE A 118 -3.56 -12.50 -11.67
N LEU A 119 -4.40 -12.83 -12.65
CA LEU A 119 -5.64 -12.11 -12.92
C LEU A 119 -6.82 -12.79 -12.21
N LYS A 120 -7.76 -11.96 -11.74
CA LYS A 120 -9.09 -12.39 -11.32
C LYS A 120 -10.18 -11.67 -12.10
N GLY A 121 -11.38 -12.23 -12.04
CA GLY A 121 -12.57 -11.62 -12.62
C GLY A 121 -12.94 -10.30 -11.94
N HIS A 122 -13.17 -9.26 -12.74
CA HIS A 122 -13.61 -7.95 -12.27
C HIS A 122 -15.09 -7.73 -12.63
N LEU A 123 -15.37 -7.30 -13.86
CA LEU A 123 -16.73 -7.31 -14.43
C LEU A 123 -17.22 -8.72 -14.75
N LEU A 124 -16.31 -9.66 -15.00
CA LEU A 124 -16.64 -11.07 -15.23
C LEU A 124 -16.60 -11.85 -13.92
N GLU A 125 -17.59 -12.72 -13.71
CA GLU A 125 -17.56 -13.68 -12.60
C GLU A 125 -16.82 -14.96 -12.98
N SER A 126 -16.92 -15.38 -14.24
CA SER A 126 -16.24 -16.55 -14.79
C SER A 126 -16.22 -16.48 -16.31
N TRP A 127 -15.43 -17.35 -16.95
CA TRP A 127 -15.39 -17.46 -18.39
C TRP A 127 -15.02 -18.88 -18.83
N ASP A 128 -15.59 -19.32 -19.94
CA ASP A 128 -15.28 -20.60 -20.57
C ASP A 128 -14.49 -20.37 -21.85
N VAL A 129 -13.33 -21.02 -21.97
CA VAL A 129 -12.48 -20.96 -23.16
C VAL A 129 -12.60 -22.26 -23.94
N SER A 130 -12.99 -22.18 -25.21
CA SER A 130 -12.87 -23.28 -26.17
C SER A 130 -12.01 -22.85 -27.35
N PHE A 131 -11.76 -23.78 -28.28
CA PHE A 131 -10.91 -23.52 -29.44
C PHE A 131 -11.47 -22.43 -30.38
N ASP A 132 -12.79 -22.34 -30.47
CA ASP A 132 -13.53 -21.52 -31.43
C ASP A 132 -14.28 -20.33 -30.79
N LYS A 133 -14.41 -20.31 -29.46
CA LYS A 133 -15.15 -19.27 -28.75
C LYS A 133 -14.65 -19.07 -27.33
N VAL A 134 -14.90 -17.87 -26.82
CA VAL A 134 -14.80 -17.57 -25.39
C VAL A 134 -16.18 -17.09 -24.93
N VAL A 135 -16.70 -17.68 -23.87
CA VAL A 135 -17.98 -17.30 -23.27
C VAL A 135 -17.68 -16.56 -21.97
N TRP A 136 -18.13 -15.31 -21.87
CA TRP A 136 -17.96 -14.48 -20.69
C TRP A 136 -19.25 -14.48 -19.87
N HIS A 137 -19.13 -14.82 -18.60
CA HIS A 137 -20.22 -14.73 -17.63
C HIS A 137 -20.06 -13.40 -16.88
N VAL A 138 -20.91 -12.44 -17.22
CA VAL A 138 -20.89 -11.08 -16.64
C VAL A 138 -21.52 -11.13 -15.26
N ARG A 139 -20.88 -10.48 -14.28
CA ARG A 139 -21.34 -10.43 -12.90
C ARG A 139 -22.72 -9.75 -12.80
N PRO A 140 -23.70 -10.32 -12.07
CA PRO A 140 -24.99 -9.66 -11.86
C PRO A 140 -24.84 -8.44 -10.93
N GLY A 141 -25.76 -7.48 -11.06
CA GLY A 141 -25.81 -6.30 -10.20
C GLY A 141 -24.81 -5.20 -10.56
N ILE A 142 -24.23 -5.23 -11.76
CA ILE A 142 -23.47 -4.11 -12.32
C ILE A 142 -24.45 -3.08 -12.91
N TYR A 143 -24.27 -1.82 -12.55
CA TYR A 143 -25.05 -0.68 -13.05
C TYR A 143 -24.10 0.35 -13.67
N TRP A 144 -24.57 0.99 -14.73
CA TRP A 144 -23.89 2.15 -15.32
C TRP A 144 -24.35 3.42 -14.63
N ALA A 145 -23.44 4.39 -14.49
CA ALA A 145 -23.74 5.71 -13.94
C ALA A 145 -24.57 6.58 -14.90
#